data_AF-A0A5D3FPI1-F1
#
_entry.id   AF-A0A5D3FPI1-F1
#
_cell.length_a   1.000
_cell.length_b   1.000
_cell.length_c   1.000
_cell.angle_alpha   90.00
_cell.angle_beta   90.00
_cell.angle_gamma   90.00
#
_symmetry.space_group_name_H-M   'P 1'
#
loop_
_entity.id
_entity.type
_entity.pdbx_description
1 polymer ?
#
loop_
_entity_poly.entity_id
_entity_poly.type
_entity_poly.pdbx_seq_one_letter_code
_entity_poly.pdbx_strand_id
1 'polypeptide(L)'
;MGVCIQPGVLARLGDTPEFREQGLLGRLLCSVPKSLLGYRRENPAPVPPAVLSTYESNVKALVLSLAAESEPRTLHFGPEAEAAIVAVLKDTETRFRPGGDLAHMTDWGGKLVGAVLRIAALLHLAEHFRSGWDRPISLATFTKAHQIGEYFTLHAQVAYDIIGADPAVADARALLEWIRRTGTERFTARDVVQALRTRFAKVTDTDPGLRVLESHGWIRRLPTPPRKGAGRTPSAAYEVHPNATEAPAEPPR
;
A
#
# COMPACT_ATOMS: atom_id res chain seq x y z
N MET A 1 6.80 -17.32 3.70
CA MET A 1 5.57 -17.27 4.53
C MET A 1 4.68 -16.17 4.00
N GLY A 2 3.39 -16.44 3.77
CA GLY A 2 2.37 -15.41 3.53
C GLY A 2 1.58 -15.22 4.82
N VAL A 3 1.40 -13.98 5.27
CA VAL A 3 0.67 -13.66 6.50
C VAL A 3 -0.45 -12.70 6.17
N CYS A 4 -1.67 -13.04 6.57
CA CYS A 4 -2.81 -12.14 6.48
C CYS A 4 -2.94 -11.39 7.80
N ILE A 5 -2.62 -10.10 7.82
CA ILE A 5 -2.75 -9.23 8.99
C ILE A 5 -3.89 -8.24 8.82
N GLN A 6 -4.49 -7.81 9.92
CA GLN A 6 -5.44 -6.70 9.88
C GLN A 6 -4.71 -5.40 9.50
N PRO A 7 -5.34 -4.48 8.74
CA PRO A 7 -4.72 -3.21 8.36
C PRO A 7 -4.19 -2.39 9.54
N GLY A 8 -4.86 -2.44 10.70
CA GLY A 8 -4.39 -1.76 11.91
C GLY A 8 -3.07 -2.30 12.47
N VAL A 9 -2.72 -3.57 12.18
CA VAL A 9 -1.40 -4.14 12.54
C VAL A 9 -0.32 -3.56 11.63
N LEU A 10 -0.63 -3.33 10.36
CA LEU A 10 0.29 -2.73 9.39
C LEU A 10 0.64 -1.28 9.78
N ALA A 11 -0.34 -0.49 10.22
CA ALA A 11 -0.09 0.86 10.73
C ALA A 11 0.88 0.86 11.93
N ARG A 12 0.61 0.01 12.94
CA ARG A 12 1.48 -0.12 14.12
C ARG A 12 2.90 -0.58 13.81
N LEU A 13 3.08 -1.41 12.78
CA LEU A 13 4.41 -1.83 12.32
C LEU A 13 5.23 -0.65 11.79
N GLY A 14 4.55 0.35 11.21
CA GLY A 14 5.15 1.60 10.75
C GLY A 14 5.46 2.60 11.85
N ASP A 15 4.64 2.63 12.90
CA ASP A 15 4.81 3.48 14.08
C ASP A 15 5.94 3.02 15.01
N THR A 16 6.50 1.83 14.77
CA THR A 16 7.58 1.24 15.58
C THR A 16 8.93 1.54 14.93
N PRO A 17 9.72 2.50 15.45
CA PRO A 17 10.97 2.96 14.83
C PRO A 17 11.95 1.81 14.55
N GLU A 18 12.00 0.82 15.45
CA GLU A 18 12.90 -0.33 15.38
C GLU A 18 12.66 -1.17 14.12
N PHE A 19 11.41 -1.33 13.66
CA PHE A 19 11.10 -2.11 12.46
C PHE A 19 11.44 -1.37 11.16
N ARG A 20 11.37 -0.04 11.18
CA ARG A 20 11.83 0.79 10.06
C ARG A 20 13.36 0.77 9.99
N GLU A 21 14.05 0.91 11.12
CA GLU A 21 15.51 0.89 11.22
C GLU A 21 16.13 -0.48 10.88
N GLN A 22 15.45 -1.57 11.23
CA GLN A 22 15.85 -2.94 10.83
C GLN A 22 15.55 -3.26 9.36
N GLY A 23 14.85 -2.35 8.66
CA GLY A 23 14.49 -2.48 7.25
C GLY A 23 13.52 -3.63 6.97
N LEU A 24 12.73 -4.04 7.97
CA LEU A 24 11.75 -5.12 7.87
C LEU A 24 10.69 -4.78 6.84
N LEU A 25 10.08 -3.60 6.95
CA LEU A 25 9.03 -3.11 6.04
C LEU A 25 9.50 -3.10 4.58
N GLY A 26 10.72 -2.63 4.33
CA GLY A 26 11.26 -2.59 2.98
C GLY A 26 11.44 -3.95 2.31
N ARG A 27 11.41 -5.08 3.04
CA ARG A 27 11.55 -6.43 2.45
C ARG A 27 10.22 -7.15 2.23
N LEU A 28 9.11 -6.60 2.71
CA LEU A 28 7.80 -7.24 2.61
C LEU A 28 7.15 -6.90 1.26
N LEU A 29 6.76 -7.93 0.52
CA LEU A 29 5.84 -7.79 -0.61
C LEU A 29 4.41 -7.80 -0.05
N CYS A 30 3.82 -6.61 0.11
CA CYS A 30 2.51 -6.44 0.70
C CYS A 30 1.42 -6.37 -0.38
N SER A 31 0.24 -6.90 -0.06
CA SER A 31 -0.95 -6.81 -0.92
C SER A 31 -2.09 -6.27 -0.08
N VAL A 32 -2.71 -5.18 -0.55
CA VAL A 32 -3.88 -4.54 0.07
C VAL A 32 -5.07 -4.67 -0.88
N PRO A 33 -5.65 -5.89 -1.05
CA PRO A 33 -6.73 -6.10 -1.98
C PRO A 33 -8.04 -5.45 -1.49
N LYS A 34 -8.96 -5.20 -2.42
CA LYS A 34 -10.32 -4.73 -2.07
C LYS A 34 -11.00 -5.72 -1.14
N SER A 35 -11.74 -5.20 -0.16
CA SER A 35 -12.54 -6.05 0.73
C SER A 35 -13.64 -6.77 -0.06
N LEU A 36 -13.69 -8.10 0.09
CA LEU A 36 -14.79 -8.91 -0.42
C LEU A 36 -15.97 -8.99 0.56
N LEU A 37 -15.98 -8.25 1.66
CA LEU A 37 -17.11 -8.26 2.61
C LEU A 37 -18.40 -7.84 1.88
N GLY A 38 -19.44 -8.68 1.95
CA GLY A 38 -20.68 -8.50 1.18
C GLY A 38 -20.65 -9.04 -0.26
N TYR A 39 -19.49 -9.46 -0.75
CA TYR A 39 -19.28 -9.98 -2.11
C TYR A 39 -18.59 -11.35 -2.14
N ARG A 40 -18.50 -12.03 -0.99
CA ARG A 40 -17.83 -13.33 -0.91
C ARG A 40 -18.68 -14.40 -1.59
N ARG A 41 -18.02 -15.27 -2.34
CA ARG A 41 -18.64 -16.52 -2.78
C ARG A 41 -18.56 -17.52 -1.63
N GLU A 42 -19.71 -17.91 -1.08
CA GLU A 42 -19.78 -18.80 0.09
C GLU A 42 -19.34 -20.23 -0.24
N ASN A 43 -19.62 -20.69 -1.47
CA ASN A 43 -19.24 -22.01 -1.95
C ASN A 43 -18.51 -21.91 -3.30
N PRO A 44 -17.24 -21.50 -3.33
CA PRO A 44 -16.47 -21.47 -4.56
C PRO A 44 -16.25 -22.89 -5.09
N ALA A 45 -16.22 -23.06 -6.41
CA ALA A 45 -15.90 -24.35 -7.01
C ALA A 45 -14.50 -24.81 -6.54
N PRO A 46 -14.32 -26.10 -6.17
CA PRO A 46 -13.02 -26.60 -5.79
C PRO A 46 -12.04 -26.53 -6.96
N VAL A 47 -10.74 -26.53 -6.64
CA VAL A 47 -9.68 -26.63 -7.66
C VAL A 47 -9.89 -27.94 -8.45
N PRO A 48 -9.90 -27.90 -9.79
CA PRO A 48 -10.07 -29.11 -10.59
C PRO A 48 -9.02 -30.18 -10.23
N PRO A 49 -9.40 -31.47 -10.08
CA PRO A 49 -8.46 -32.53 -9.66
C PRO A 49 -7.21 -32.64 -10.53
N ALA A 50 -7.34 -32.41 -11.84
CA ALA A 50 -6.22 -32.42 -12.78
C ALA A 50 -5.18 -31.33 -12.48
N VAL A 51 -5.64 -30.13 -12.07
CA VAL A 51 -4.76 -29.01 -11.69
C VAL A 51 -4.03 -29.35 -10.41
N LEU A 52 -4.73 -29.90 -9.41
CA LEU A 52 -4.12 -30.32 -8.15
C LEU A 52 -3.06 -31.41 -8.37
N SER A 53 -3.38 -32.45 -9.13
CA SER A 53 -2.45 -33.54 -9.45
C SER A 53 -1.21 -33.06 -10.21
N THR A 54 -1.38 -32.12 -11.16
CA THR A 54 -0.27 -31.51 -11.90
C THR A 54 0.62 -30.70 -10.96
N TYR A 55 0.03 -29.87 -10.10
CA TYR A 55 0.76 -29.08 -9.12
C TYR A 55 1.58 -29.97 -8.17
N GLU A 56 0.95 -30.99 -7.57
CA GLU A 56 1.62 -31.92 -6.66
C GLU A 56 2.78 -32.64 -7.35
N SER A 57 2.57 -33.10 -8.59
CA SER A 57 3.57 -33.82 -9.36
C SER A 57 4.77 -32.93 -9.71
N ASN A 58 4.51 -31.68 -10.09
CA ASN A 58 5.56 -30.71 -10.44
C ASN A 58 6.37 -30.29 -9.21
N VAL A 59 5.71 -30.02 -8.07
CA VAL A 59 6.40 -29.68 -6.81
C VAL A 59 7.24 -30.85 -6.32
N LYS A 60 6.71 -32.08 -6.34
CA LYS A 60 7.49 -33.28 -5.99
C LYS A 60 8.69 -33.44 -6.90
N ALA A 61 8.51 -33.29 -8.21
CA ALA A 61 9.60 -33.38 -9.17
C ALA A 61 10.67 -32.30 -8.93
N LEU A 62 10.28 -31.05 -8.64
CA LEU A 62 11.22 -29.98 -8.30
C LEU A 62 12.07 -30.33 -7.07
N VAL A 63 11.41 -30.73 -5.98
CA VAL A 63 12.08 -31.07 -4.71
C VAL A 63 13.02 -32.26 -4.91
N LEU A 64 12.57 -33.32 -5.57
CA LEU A 64 13.38 -34.53 -5.77
C LEU A 64 14.55 -34.29 -6.74
N SER A 65 14.38 -33.43 -7.75
CA SER A 65 15.47 -33.11 -8.69
C SER A 65 16.58 -32.32 -8.01
N LEU A 66 16.25 -31.49 -7.01
CA LEU A 66 17.22 -30.72 -6.23
C LEU A 66 17.76 -31.48 -5.01
N ALA A 67 17.06 -32.51 -4.54
CA ALA A 67 17.48 -33.29 -3.37
C ALA A 67 18.81 -34.04 -3.59
N ALA A 68 19.16 -34.33 -4.85
CA ALA A 68 20.42 -34.98 -5.22
C ALA A 68 21.60 -33.98 -5.34
N GLU A 69 21.33 -32.68 -5.27
CA GLU A 69 22.34 -31.63 -5.43
C GLU A 69 22.95 -31.28 -4.06
N SER A 70 24.27 -31.43 -3.95
CA SER A 70 25.00 -31.09 -2.72
C SER A 70 25.39 -29.61 -2.64
N GLU A 71 25.39 -28.90 -3.78
CA GLU A 71 25.83 -27.52 -3.91
C GLU A 71 24.71 -26.62 -4.45
N PRO A 72 24.68 -25.33 -4.05
CA PRO A 72 23.73 -24.38 -4.60
C PRO A 72 23.89 -24.22 -6.12
N ARG A 73 22.79 -24.39 -6.86
CA ARG A 73 22.75 -24.08 -8.29
C ARG A 73 22.59 -22.57 -8.52
N THR A 74 23.41 -22.03 -9.42
CA THR A 74 23.30 -20.62 -9.85
C THR A 74 22.43 -20.54 -11.10
N LEU A 75 21.47 -19.61 -11.11
CA LEU A 75 20.65 -19.33 -12.27
C LEU A 75 21.20 -18.10 -13.01
N HIS A 76 21.20 -18.17 -14.33
CA HIS A 76 21.66 -17.08 -15.19
C HIS A 76 20.48 -16.51 -15.97
N PHE A 77 20.51 -15.20 -16.25
CA PHE A 77 19.56 -14.57 -17.16
C PHE A 77 20.10 -14.67 -18.60
N GLY A 78 19.19 -14.73 -19.58
CA GLY A 78 19.58 -14.61 -20.99
C GLY A 78 19.95 -13.15 -21.33
N PRO A 79 20.72 -12.90 -22.41
CA PRO A 79 21.19 -11.56 -22.77
C PRO A 79 20.08 -10.51 -22.89
N GLU A 80 18.93 -10.89 -23.45
CA GLU A 80 17.78 -10.00 -23.60
C GLU A 80 17.12 -9.68 -22.26
N ALA A 81 17.10 -10.64 -21.33
CA ALA A 81 16.60 -10.42 -19.98
C ALA A 81 17.56 -9.53 -19.17
N GLU A 82 18.87 -9.72 -19.31
CA GLU A 82 19.88 -8.85 -18.69
C GLU A 82 19.75 -7.40 -19.15
N ALA A 83 19.59 -7.17 -20.46
CA ALA A 83 19.35 -5.84 -21.00
C ALA A 83 18.07 -5.21 -20.42
N ALA A 84 17.00 -5.99 -20.27
CA ALA A 84 15.75 -5.52 -19.66
C ALA A 84 15.90 -5.21 -18.16
N ILE A 85 16.70 -5.99 -17.42
CA ILE A 85 17.00 -5.72 -16.01
C ILE A 85 17.71 -4.37 -15.85
N VAL A 86 18.70 -4.09 -16.70
CA VAL A 86 19.41 -2.80 -16.70
C VAL A 86 18.45 -1.64 -17.00
N ALA A 87 17.53 -1.82 -17.95
CA ALA A 87 16.51 -0.82 -18.25
C ALA A 87 15.59 -0.56 -17.04
N VAL A 88 15.12 -1.61 -16.36
CA VAL A 88 14.26 -1.50 -15.18
C VAL A 88 15.01 -0.85 -14.00
N LEU A 89 16.29 -1.16 -13.79
CA LEU A 89 17.12 -0.49 -12.79
C LEU A 89 17.19 1.02 -13.04
N LYS A 90 17.45 1.41 -14.29
CA LYS A 90 17.53 2.82 -14.68
C LYS A 90 16.19 3.53 -14.50
N ASP A 91 15.09 2.90 -14.89
CA ASP A 91 13.74 3.45 -14.72
C ASP A 91 13.39 3.63 -13.24
N THR A 92 13.64 2.59 -12.43
CA THR A 92 13.40 2.61 -10.98
C THR A 92 14.17 3.74 -10.30
N GLU A 93 15.42 4.01 -10.70
CA GLU A 93 16.21 5.11 -10.14
C GLU A 93 15.54 6.49 -10.37
N THR A 94 14.87 6.67 -11.51
CA THR A 94 14.15 7.92 -11.78
C THR A 94 12.93 8.11 -10.88
N ARG A 95 12.30 7.02 -10.42
CA ARG A 95 11.14 7.00 -9.52
C ARG A 95 11.47 7.46 -8.10
N PHE A 96 12.74 7.44 -7.70
CA PHE A 96 13.20 7.96 -6.40
C PHE A 96 13.46 9.46 -6.38
N ARG A 97 13.51 10.12 -7.55
CA ARG A 97 13.75 11.56 -7.64
C ARG A 97 12.64 12.35 -6.92
N PRO A 98 12.89 13.60 -6.50
CA PRO A 98 11.85 14.46 -5.95
C PRO A 98 10.62 14.52 -6.87
N GLY A 99 9.43 14.24 -6.33
CA GLY A 99 8.18 14.16 -7.08
C GLY A 99 7.90 12.81 -7.75
N GLY A 100 8.84 11.86 -7.71
CA GLY A 100 8.65 10.49 -8.16
C GLY A 100 7.76 9.68 -7.21
N ASP A 101 7.15 8.63 -7.73
CA ASP A 101 6.14 7.84 -7.02
C ASP A 101 6.73 6.91 -5.95
N LEU A 102 8.05 6.70 -5.93
CA LEU A 102 8.78 5.96 -4.90
C LEU A 102 9.62 6.86 -3.97
N ALA A 103 9.58 8.18 -4.15
CA ALA A 103 10.46 9.12 -3.43
C ALA A 103 10.33 9.06 -1.90
N HIS A 104 9.15 8.68 -1.38
CA HIS A 104 8.84 8.61 0.05
C HIS A 104 8.98 7.19 0.65
N MET A 105 9.43 6.20 -0.15
CA MET A 105 9.54 4.79 0.23
C MET A 105 10.79 4.13 -0.35
N THR A 106 11.91 4.87 -0.35
CA THR A 106 13.19 4.43 -0.92
C THR A 106 13.73 3.16 -0.25
N ASP A 107 13.40 2.94 1.03
CA ASP A 107 13.75 1.74 1.81
C ASP A 107 13.13 0.45 1.29
N TRP A 108 11.93 0.55 0.69
CA TRP A 108 11.23 -0.54 0.01
C TRP A 108 11.57 -0.59 -1.46
N GLY A 109 11.44 0.55 -2.16
CA GLY A 109 11.67 0.61 -3.59
C GLY A 109 13.10 0.19 -3.98
N GLY A 110 14.09 0.50 -3.15
CA GLY A 110 15.48 0.05 -3.36
C GLY A 110 15.66 -1.49 -3.34
N LYS A 111 14.66 -2.24 -2.86
CA LYS A 111 14.64 -3.71 -2.86
C LYS A 111 13.74 -4.30 -3.94
N LEU A 112 12.98 -3.48 -4.68
CA LEU A 112 12.02 -3.92 -5.69
C LEU A 112 12.68 -4.79 -6.77
N VAL A 113 13.73 -4.29 -7.42
CA VAL A 113 14.37 -5.02 -8.53
C VAL A 113 14.92 -6.36 -8.04
N GLY A 114 15.58 -6.38 -6.89
CA GLY A 114 16.05 -7.63 -6.29
C GLY A 114 14.92 -8.62 -5.98
N ALA A 115 13.74 -8.15 -5.58
CA ALA A 115 12.56 -9.00 -5.40
C ALA A 115 12.03 -9.54 -6.75
N VAL A 116 11.97 -8.70 -7.78
CA VAL A 116 11.59 -9.10 -9.15
C VAL A 116 12.51 -10.18 -9.69
N LEU A 117 13.83 -10.07 -9.51
CA LEU A 117 14.79 -11.10 -9.95
C LEU A 117 14.53 -12.46 -9.28
N ARG A 118 14.23 -12.45 -7.97
CA ARG A 118 13.88 -13.68 -7.23
C ARG A 118 12.55 -14.26 -7.70
N ILE A 119 11.55 -13.42 -7.99
CA ILE A 119 10.28 -13.88 -8.58
C ILE A 119 10.53 -14.51 -9.96
N ALA A 120 11.37 -13.90 -10.80
CA ALA A 120 11.72 -14.45 -12.11
C ALA A 120 12.37 -15.84 -12.00
N ALA A 121 13.31 -16.01 -11.05
CA ALA A 121 13.92 -17.30 -10.74
C ALA A 121 12.87 -18.34 -10.29
N LEU A 122 11.93 -17.96 -9.43
CA LEU A 122 10.86 -18.86 -8.97
C LEU A 122 9.92 -19.26 -10.10
N LEU A 123 9.52 -18.33 -10.97
CA LEU A 123 8.69 -18.61 -12.14
C LEU A 123 9.41 -19.54 -13.12
N HIS A 124 10.70 -19.28 -13.37
CA HIS A 124 11.55 -20.12 -14.23
C HIS A 124 11.63 -21.56 -13.72
N LEU A 125 11.89 -21.74 -12.43
CA LEU A 125 11.93 -23.07 -11.81
C LEU A 125 10.57 -23.75 -11.79
N ALA A 126 9.47 -23.01 -11.64
CA ALA A 126 8.12 -23.57 -11.73
C ALA A 126 7.79 -24.06 -13.14
N GLU A 127 8.30 -23.39 -14.19
CA GLU A 127 8.12 -23.77 -15.59
C GLU A 127 9.08 -24.90 -16.02
N HIS A 128 10.29 -24.92 -15.49
CA HIS A 128 11.36 -25.86 -15.85
C HIS A 128 11.84 -26.70 -14.66
N PHE A 129 10.91 -27.27 -13.89
CA PHE A 129 11.15 -27.90 -12.59
C PHE A 129 12.14 -29.08 -12.55
N ARG A 130 12.54 -29.64 -13.71
CA ARG A 130 13.55 -30.72 -13.79
C ARG A 130 14.92 -30.30 -14.32
N SER A 131 15.04 -29.09 -14.90
CA SER A 131 16.27 -28.68 -15.61
C SER A 131 16.47 -27.16 -15.66
N GLY A 132 15.72 -26.39 -14.87
CA GLY A 132 15.73 -24.93 -14.93
C GLY A 132 17.09 -24.33 -14.61
N TRP A 133 17.94 -25.03 -13.86
CA TRP A 133 19.31 -24.59 -13.56
C TRP A 133 20.28 -24.64 -14.74
N ASP A 134 19.99 -25.44 -15.77
CA ASP A 134 20.84 -25.54 -16.97
C ASP A 134 20.32 -24.65 -18.12
N ARG A 135 19.34 -23.79 -17.83
CA ARG A 135 18.66 -22.94 -18.82
C ARG A 135 18.68 -21.48 -18.36
N PRO A 136 18.99 -20.54 -19.27
CA PRO A 136 18.89 -19.13 -18.94
C PRO A 136 17.43 -18.72 -18.71
N ILE A 137 17.22 -17.81 -17.75
CA ILE A 137 15.92 -17.18 -17.51
C ILE A 137 15.62 -16.26 -18.70
N SER A 138 14.50 -16.53 -19.38
CA SER A 138 14.10 -15.81 -20.58
C SER A 138 13.61 -14.39 -20.29
N LEU A 139 13.63 -13.52 -21.31
CA LEU A 139 12.99 -12.21 -21.25
C LEU A 139 11.51 -12.33 -20.89
N ALA A 140 10.79 -13.29 -21.47
CA ALA A 140 9.37 -13.49 -21.20
C ALA A 140 9.09 -13.82 -19.73
N THR A 141 9.95 -14.63 -19.10
CA THR A 141 9.85 -14.94 -17.67
C THR A 141 10.15 -13.72 -16.82
N PHE A 142 11.19 -12.94 -17.17
CA PHE A 142 11.50 -11.68 -16.49
C PHE A 142 10.37 -10.66 -16.61
N THR A 143 9.76 -10.49 -17.79
CA THR A 143 8.62 -9.59 -18.00
C THR A 143 7.43 -9.95 -17.12
N LYS A 144 7.08 -11.23 -17.00
CA LYS A 144 6.01 -11.69 -16.08
C LYS A 144 6.35 -11.38 -14.63
N ALA A 145 7.60 -11.59 -14.22
CA ALA A 145 8.05 -11.26 -12.86
C ALA A 145 8.02 -9.75 -12.59
N HIS A 146 8.40 -8.94 -13.58
CA HIS A 146 8.34 -7.48 -13.47
C HIS A 146 6.90 -6.97 -13.32
N GLN A 147 5.94 -7.55 -14.05
CA GLN A 147 4.51 -7.25 -13.86
C GLN A 147 4.03 -7.54 -12.44
N ILE A 148 4.47 -8.66 -11.85
CA ILE A 148 4.19 -8.96 -10.43
C ILE A 148 4.87 -7.94 -9.51
N GLY A 149 6.08 -7.50 -9.85
CA GLY A 149 6.78 -6.40 -9.17
C GLY A 149 5.94 -5.12 -9.14
N GLU A 150 5.47 -4.66 -10.30
CA GLU A 150 4.63 -3.46 -10.40
C GLU A 150 3.29 -3.60 -9.66
N TYR A 151 2.69 -4.79 -9.67
CA TYR A 151 1.53 -5.08 -8.82
C TYR A 151 1.84 -4.83 -7.33
N PHE A 152 2.97 -5.37 -6.84
CA PHE A 152 3.38 -5.13 -5.46
C PHE A 152 3.77 -3.69 -5.19
N THR A 153 4.29 -2.96 -6.18
CA THR A 153 4.58 -1.53 -6.06
C THR A 153 3.32 -0.72 -5.81
N LEU A 154 2.24 -0.96 -6.56
CA LEU A 154 0.96 -0.29 -6.34
C LEU A 154 0.40 -0.57 -4.94
N HIS A 155 0.56 -1.79 -4.44
CA HIS A 155 0.12 -2.14 -3.08
C HIS A 155 1.05 -1.58 -1.99
N ALA A 156 2.34 -1.49 -2.25
CA ALA A 156 3.30 -0.85 -1.37
C ALA A 156 3.00 0.64 -1.22
N GLN A 157 2.62 1.34 -2.30
CA GLN A 157 2.13 2.72 -2.24
C GLN A 157 0.96 2.88 -1.29
N VAL A 158 -0.07 2.04 -1.43
CA VAL A 158 -1.22 2.05 -0.51
C VAL A 158 -0.79 1.73 0.94
N ALA A 159 0.10 0.77 1.13
CA ALA A 159 0.59 0.39 2.46
C ALA A 159 1.40 1.51 3.13
N TYR A 160 2.30 2.15 2.39
CA TYR A 160 3.13 3.25 2.87
C TYR A 160 2.31 4.53 3.07
N ASP A 161 1.23 4.74 2.32
CA ASP A 161 0.25 5.79 2.63
C ASP A 161 -0.47 5.52 3.96
N ILE A 162 -0.77 4.26 4.28
CA ILE A 162 -1.38 3.87 5.57
C ILE A 162 -0.37 3.99 6.72
N ILE A 163 0.90 3.62 6.48
CA ILE A 163 1.99 3.62 7.47
C ILE A 163 2.55 5.04 7.72
N GLY A 164 2.75 5.80 6.65
CA GLY A 164 3.42 7.10 6.65
C GLY A 164 2.48 8.28 6.83
N ALA A 165 1.17 8.05 6.95
CA ALA A 165 0.26 9.12 7.33
C ALA A 165 0.57 9.55 8.77
N ASP A 166 1.09 10.76 8.92
CA ASP A 166 1.01 11.48 10.19
C ASP A 166 -0.42 11.33 10.71
N PRO A 167 -0.64 10.83 11.94
CA PRO A 167 -1.99 10.69 12.50
C PRO A 167 -2.85 11.94 12.29
N ALA A 168 -2.24 13.15 12.37
CA ALA A 168 -2.91 14.40 12.07
C ALA A 168 -3.32 14.54 10.60
N VAL A 169 -2.49 14.10 9.65
CA VAL A 169 -2.82 14.08 8.21
C VAL A 169 -3.87 13.02 7.90
N ALA A 170 -3.83 11.85 8.54
CA ALA A 170 -4.87 10.83 8.42
C ALA A 170 -6.23 11.34 8.93
N ASP A 171 -6.22 12.05 10.07
CA ASP A 171 -7.40 12.70 10.64
C ASP A 171 -7.93 13.81 9.72
N ALA A 172 -7.05 14.63 9.17
CA ALA A 172 -7.40 15.67 8.20
C ALA A 172 -8.05 15.10 6.93
N ARG A 173 -7.53 13.99 6.38
CA ARG A 173 -8.14 13.30 5.23
C ARG A 173 -9.55 12.78 5.57
N ALA A 174 -9.73 12.15 6.73
CA ALA A 174 -11.03 11.65 7.15
C ALA A 174 -12.06 12.78 7.36
N LEU A 175 -11.62 13.91 7.91
CA LEU A 175 -12.42 15.12 8.06
C LEU A 175 -12.83 15.70 6.70
N LEU A 176 -11.88 15.83 5.77
CA LEU A 176 -12.14 16.36 4.43
C LEU A 176 -13.10 15.48 3.63
N GLU A 177 -12.96 14.15 3.73
CA GLU A 177 -13.88 13.20 3.09
C GLU A 177 -15.30 13.30 3.67
N TRP A 178 -15.42 13.46 4.98
CA TRP A 178 -16.71 13.72 5.61
C TRP A 178 -17.35 15.02 5.09
N ILE A 179 -16.59 16.12 5.07
CA ILE A 179 -17.02 17.43 4.55
C ILE A 179 -17.54 17.30 3.11
N ARG A 180 -16.79 16.61 2.25
CA ARG A 180 -17.17 16.35 0.85
C ARG A 180 -18.47 15.58 0.75
N ARG A 181 -18.57 14.47 1.50
CA ARG A 181 -19.73 13.58 1.46
C ARG A 181 -21.02 14.25 1.92
N THR A 182 -20.95 15.16 2.89
CA THR A 182 -22.12 15.82 3.47
C THR A 182 -22.40 17.21 2.89
N GLY A 183 -21.48 17.77 2.11
CA GLY A 183 -21.57 19.14 1.61
C GLY A 183 -21.61 20.17 2.74
N THR A 184 -20.97 19.87 3.87
CA THR A 184 -21.06 20.74 5.06
C THR A 184 -20.26 22.02 4.85
N GLU A 185 -20.93 23.16 4.87
CA GLU A 185 -20.27 24.48 4.73
C GLU A 185 -19.74 25.02 6.07
N ARG A 186 -20.41 24.66 7.18
CA ARG A 186 -20.04 25.07 8.54
C ARG A 186 -20.24 23.95 9.54
N PHE A 187 -19.30 23.78 10.46
CA PHE A 187 -19.39 22.75 11.50
C PHE A 187 -18.67 23.14 12.78
N THR A 188 -18.95 22.42 13.85
CA THR A 188 -18.21 22.47 15.11
C THR A 188 -17.44 21.18 15.34
N ALA A 189 -16.41 21.20 16.20
CA ALA A 189 -15.69 19.99 16.58
C ALA A 189 -16.60 18.92 17.25
N ARG A 190 -17.76 19.32 17.80
CA ARG A 190 -18.74 18.37 18.31
C ARG A 190 -19.47 17.63 17.19
N ASP A 191 -19.79 18.31 16.10
CA ASP A 191 -20.45 17.71 14.93
C ASP A 191 -19.53 16.65 14.29
N VAL A 192 -18.23 16.94 14.24
CA VAL A 192 -17.19 15.99 13.83
C VAL A 192 -17.22 14.73 14.68
N VAL A 193 -17.17 14.86 16.02
CA VAL A 193 -17.18 13.70 16.93
C VAL A 193 -18.48 12.91 16.79
N GLN A 194 -19.62 13.57 16.60
CA GLN A 194 -20.90 12.89 16.40
C GLN A 194 -20.95 12.11 15.08
N ALA A 195 -20.43 12.70 13.99
CA ALA A 195 -20.44 12.10 12.67
C ALA A 195 -19.36 11.01 12.48
N LEU A 196 -18.21 11.17 13.14
CA LEU A 196 -17.04 10.32 13.03
C LEU A 196 -16.69 9.65 14.37
N ARG A 197 -17.71 9.26 15.15
CA ARG A 197 -17.56 8.67 16.50
C ARG A 197 -16.68 7.43 16.59
N THR A 198 -16.55 6.69 15.48
CA THR A 198 -15.68 5.51 15.38
C THR A 198 -14.21 5.87 15.26
N ARG A 199 -13.90 7.12 14.91
CA ARG A 199 -12.54 7.66 14.76
C ARG A 199 -12.15 8.60 15.89
N PHE A 200 -13.04 9.50 16.31
CA PHE A 200 -12.79 10.46 17.38
C PHE A 200 -13.65 10.14 18.60
N ALA A 201 -13.01 9.87 19.75
CA ALA A 201 -13.71 9.58 20.99
C ALA A 201 -14.08 10.87 21.75
N LYS A 202 -13.24 11.91 21.63
CA LYS A 202 -13.40 13.19 22.31
C LYS A 202 -13.08 14.35 21.36
N VAL A 203 -13.57 15.54 21.71
CA VAL A 203 -13.36 16.77 20.92
C VAL A 203 -11.87 17.09 20.73
N THR A 204 -11.04 16.87 21.75
CA THR A 204 -9.59 17.09 21.69
C THR A 204 -8.89 16.23 20.63
N ASP A 205 -9.46 15.07 20.31
CA ASP A 205 -8.89 14.15 19.32
C ASP A 205 -9.01 14.71 17.90
N THR A 206 -9.89 15.71 17.70
CA THR A 206 -10.07 16.37 16.39
C THR A 206 -9.03 17.46 16.11
N ASP A 207 -8.36 17.97 17.15
CA ASP A 207 -7.48 19.14 17.05
C ASP A 207 -6.27 18.96 16.10
N PRO A 208 -5.60 17.79 16.03
CA PRO A 208 -4.51 17.59 15.07
C PRO A 208 -4.99 17.69 13.63
N GLY A 209 -6.07 16.99 13.28
CA GLY A 209 -6.64 17.00 11.93
C GLY A 209 -7.20 18.37 11.53
N LEU A 210 -7.87 19.07 12.45
CA LEU A 210 -8.38 20.42 12.21
C LEU A 210 -7.24 21.42 11.96
N ARG A 211 -6.12 21.31 12.70
CA ARG A 211 -4.95 22.17 12.49
C ARG A 211 -4.32 21.96 11.13
N VAL A 212 -4.24 20.71 10.66
CA VAL A 212 -3.73 20.41 9.31
C VAL A 212 -4.68 20.99 8.25
N LEU A 213 -6.00 20.81 8.37
CA LEU A 213 -6.93 21.40 7.41
C LEU A 213 -6.87 22.94 7.40
N GLU A 214 -6.72 23.56 8.57
CA GLU A 214 -6.60 25.02 8.69
C GLU A 214 -5.26 25.53 8.12
N SER A 215 -4.14 24.86 8.39
CA SER A 215 -2.83 25.25 7.85
C SER A 215 -2.75 25.14 6.32
N HIS A 216 -3.48 24.18 5.74
CA HIS A 216 -3.59 23.99 4.30
C HIS A 216 -4.72 24.81 3.65
N GLY A 217 -5.46 25.61 4.43
CA GLY A 217 -6.50 26.52 3.92
C GLY A 217 -7.83 25.86 3.53
N TRP A 218 -8.06 24.59 3.91
CA TRP A 218 -9.29 23.87 3.62
C TRP A 218 -10.44 24.27 4.54
N ILE A 219 -10.13 24.74 5.75
CA ILE A 219 -11.10 25.28 6.71
C ILE A 219 -10.52 26.53 7.36
N ARG A 220 -11.39 27.34 7.96
CA ARG A 220 -10.99 28.47 8.79
C ARG A 220 -11.82 28.50 10.06
N ARG A 221 -11.16 28.70 11.21
CA ARG A 221 -11.87 28.93 12.47
C ARG A 221 -12.57 30.29 12.48
N LEU A 222 -13.85 30.28 12.82
CA LEU A 222 -14.65 31.49 12.99
C LEU A 222 -14.44 32.09 14.40
N PRO A 223 -14.48 33.43 14.54
CA PRO A 223 -14.42 34.08 15.83
C PRO A 223 -15.59 33.62 16.71
N THR A 224 -15.31 33.28 17.97
CA THR A 224 -16.38 33.00 18.93
C THR A 224 -17.16 34.30 19.18
N PRO A 225 -18.50 34.32 19.00
CA PRO A 225 -19.28 35.53 19.22
C PRO A 225 -19.13 36.02 20.67
N PRO A 226 -19.14 37.36 20.89
CA PRO A 226 -19.00 37.93 22.22
C PRO A 226 -20.13 37.46 23.15
N ARG A 227 -19.76 37.19 24.41
CA ARG A 227 -20.65 36.66 25.47
C ARG A 227 -21.92 37.51 25.62
N LYS A 228 -23.10 36.89 25.50
CA LYS A 228 -24.37 37.44 25.99
C LYS A 228 -24.97 36.47 27.02
N GLY A 229 -24.73 36.71 28.30
CA GLY A 229 -25.40 36.02 29.43
C GLY A 229 -24.61 34.92 30.16
N ALA A 230 -25.25 34.33 31.17
CA ALA A 230 -24.72 33.23 31.98
C ALA A 230 -24.98 31.88 31.28
N GLY A 231 -23.92 31.14 30.97
CA GLY A 231 -23.97 29.85 30.27
C GLY A 231 -22.60 29.36 29.79
N ARG A 232 -22.54 28.11 29.30
CA ARG A 232 -21.30 27.50 28.74
C ARG A 232 -20.91 28.19 27.43
N THR A 233 -19.62 28.51 27.29
CA THR A 233 -19.06 29.14 26.07
C THR A 233 -19.44 28.32 24.82
N PRO A 234 -19.94 28.97 23.74
CA PRO A 234 -20.20 28.30 22.47
C PRO A 234 -18.96 27.60 21.94
N SER A 235 -19.12 26.42 21.36
CA SER A 235 -18.02 25.69 20.71
C SER A 235 -17.48 26.50 19.52
N ALA A 236 -16.17 26.41 19.28
CA ALA A 236 -15.57 26.99 18.09
C ALA A 236 -16.23 26.40 16.82
N ALA A 237 -16.65 27.28 15.93
CA ALA A 237 -17.18 26.91 14.61
C ALA A 237 -16.09 27.08 13.55
N TYR A 238 -16.16 26.26 12.52
CA TYR A 238 -15.27 26.25 11.37
C TYR A 238 -16.11 26.48 10.11
N GLU A 239 -15.57 27.26 9.20
CA GLU A 239 -16.10 27.46 7.85
C GLU A 239 -15.21 26.72 6.85
N VAL A 240 -15.84 26.07 5.88
CA VAL A 240 -15.19 25.22 4.89
C VAL A 240 -14.85 26.02 3.63
N HIS A 241 -13.68 25.78 3.05
CA HIS A 241 -13.28 26.39 1.78
C HIS A 241 -14.22 25.95 0.64
N PRO A 242 -14.67 26.84 -0.26
CA PRO A 242 -15.65 26.50 -1.32
C PRO A 242 -15.24 25.28 -2.17
N ASN A 243 -13.96 25.17 -2.54
CA ASN A 243 -13.43 24.05 -3.33
C ASN A 243 -13.27 22.75 -2.52
N ALA A 244 -13.52 22.75 -1.22
CA ALA A 244 -13.39 21.55 -0.40
C ALA A 244 -14.50 20.54 -0.68
N THR A 245 -15.67 21.00 -1.16
CA THR A 245 -16.82 20.16 -1.52
C THR A 245 -16.81 19.71 -2.98
N GLU A 246 -15.92 20.26 -3.82
CA GLU A 246 -15.73 19.80 -5.19
C GLU A 246 -14.95 18.47 -5.20
N ALA A 247 -15.47 17.46 -5.90
CA ALA A 247 -14.73 16.23 -6.15
C ALA A 247 -13.50 16.54 -7.02
N PRO A 248 -12.33 15.89 -6.80
CA PRO A 248 -11.21 16.04 -7.69
C PRO A 248 -11.64 15.69 -9.11
N ALA A 249 -11.33 16.56 -10.08
CA ALA A 249 -11.57 16.29 -11.49
C ALA A 249 -10.90 14.94 -11.84
N GLU A 250 -11.67 13.99 -12.37
CA GLU A 250 -11.12 12.74 -12.91
C GLU A 250 -10.03 13.11 -13.93
N PRO A 251 -8.81 12.55 -13.83
CA PRO A 251 -7.85 12.68 -14.91
C PRO A 251 -8.45 12.03 -16.18
N PRO A 252 -8.20 12.60 -17.37
CA PRO A 252 -8.72 12.04 -18.61
C PRO A 252 -8.24 10.59 -18.77
N ARG A 253 -9.18 9.73 -19.17
CA ARG A 253 -9.00 8.28 -19.39
C ARG A 253 -7.97 7.98 -20.47
#